data_AF-A0A0G0APU3-F1
#
_entry.id   AF-A0A0G0APU3-F1
#
_cell.length_a   1.000
_cell.length_b   1.000
_cell.length_c   1.000
_cell.angle_alpha   90.00
_cell.angle_beta   90.00
_cell.angle_gamma   90.00
#
_symmetry.space_group_name_H-M   'P 1'
#
loop_
_entity.id
_entity.type
_entity.pdbx_description
1 polymer ?
#
loop_
_entity_poly.entity_id
_entity_poly.type
_entity_poly.pdbx_seq_one_letter_code
_entity_poly.pdbx_strand_id
1 'polypeptide(L)' 'MKARNGEHFDYYTCEDIEKELTKEELKQFSKWINGQTCGIVDNQCVYYSEDVERFIRMVRKGIPTYFD' A
#
# COMPACT_ATOMS: atom_id res chain seq x y z
N MET A 1 4.01 13.37 6.83
CA MET A 1 4.55 12.15 7.47
C MET A 1 6.06 12.19 7.39
N LYS A 2 6.77 11.68 8.41
CA LYS A 2 8.23 11.82 8.53
C LYS A 2 8.93 10.84 7.59
N ALA A 3 9.74 11.38 6.68
CA ALA A 3 10.64 10.64 5.81
C ALA A 3 11.57 9.73 6.63
N ARG A 4 11.73 8.47 6.23
CA ARG A 4 12.96 7.74 6.52
C ARG A 4 14.00 8.26 5.52
N ASN A 5 14.94 9.06 5.99
CA ASN A 5 16.11 9.57 5.23
C ASN A 5 15.86 10.55 4.08
N GLY A 6 14.89 11.48 4.19
CA GLY A 6 14.86 12.67 3.32
C GLY A 6 14.45 12.47 1.85
N GLU A 7 14.18 11.24 1.42
CA GLU A 7 13.57 10.96 0.13
C GLU A 7 12.07 10.77 0.31
N HIS A 8 11.28 11.68 -0.26
CA HIS A 8 9.85 11.47 -0.47
C HIS A 8 9.72 10.49 -1.64
N PHE A 9 9.32 9.24 -1.38
CA PHE A 9 8.92 8.34 -2.45
C PHE A 9 7.41 8.46 -2.65
N ASP A 10 6.99 8.78 -3.87
CA ASP A 10 5.58 8.85 -4.26
C ASP A 10 4.93 7.46 -4.37
N TYR A 11 5.68 6.40 -4.04
CA TYR A 11 5.28 5.01 -4.22
C TYR A 11 5.94 4.06 -3.20
N TYR A 12 5.36 2.86 -3.07
CA TYR A 12 5.85 1.72 -2.32
C TYR A 12 6.16 0.57 -3.28
N THR A 13 7.28 -0.11 -3.08
CA THR A 13 7.52 -1.40 -3.73
C THR A 13 6.74 -2.52 -3.03
N CYS A 14 6.66 -3.70 -3.66
CA CYS A 14 6.13 -4.89 -2.99
C CYS A 14 6.87 -5.20 -1.68
N GLU A 15 8.20 -5.06 -1.65
CA GLU A 15 9.00 -5.32 -0.45
C GLU A 15 8.69 -4.34 0.69
N ASP A 16 8.41 -3.08 0.37
CA ASP A 16 8.05 -2.09 1.38
C ASP A 16 6.70 -2.43 2.03
N ILE A 17 5.74 -2.87 1.22
CA ILE A 17 4.42 -3.29 1.70
C ILE A 17 4.53 -4.54 2.58
N GLU A 18 5.36 -5.51 2.21
CA GLU A 18 5.60 -6.71 3.02
C GLU A 18 6.28 -6.41 4.37
N LYS A 19 7.07 -5.33 4.44
CA LYS A 19 7.69 -4.86 5.71
C LYS A 19 6.72 -4.04 6.56
N GLU A 20 5.80 -3.29 5.95
CA GLU A 20 4.87 -2.40 6.65
C GLU A 20 3.60 -3.11 7.14
N LEU A 21 3.12 -4.12 6.40
CA LEU A 21 1.87 -4.81 6.69
C LEU A 21 2.10 -6.15 7.39
N THR A 22 1.21 -6.50 8.32
CA THR A 22 1.09 -7.87 8.83
C THR A 22 0.61 -8.83 7.73
N LYS A 23 0.79 -10.15 7.92
CA LYS A 23 0.32 -11.16 6.97
C LYS A 23 -1.19 -11.06 6.67
N GLU A 24 -1.99 -10.69 7.66
CA GLU A 24 -3.43 -10.54 7.49
C GLU A 24 -3.77 -9.27 6.70
N GLU A 25 -3.16 -8.14 7.05
CA GLU A 25 -3.30 -6.88 6.31
C GLU A 25 -2.82 -7.04 4.86
N LEU A 26 -1.73 -7.78 4.61
CA LEU A 26 -1.23 -8.05 3.27
C LEU A 26 -2.26 -8.83 2.42
N LYS A 27 -2.93 -9.81 3.02
CA LYS A 27 -4.01 -10.56 2.34
C LYS A 27 -5.20 -9.66 2.01
N GLN A 28 -5.54 -8.72 2.90
CA GLN A 28 -6.59 -7.73 2.65
C GLN A 28 -6.14 -6.71 1.57
N PHE A 29 -4.89 -6.26 1.62
CA PHE A 29 -4.31 -5.33 0.65
C PHE A 29 -4.32 -5.93 -0.75
N SER A 30 -3.85 -7.17 -0.91
CA SER A 30 -3.84 -7.87 -2.19
C SER A 30 -5.23 -7.98 -2.82
N LYS A 31 -6.28 -8.16 -2.00
CA LYS A 31 -7.67 -8.14 -2.49
C LYS A 31 -8.14 -6.73 -2.85
N TRP A 32 -7.82 -5.75 -2.01
CA TRP A 32 -8.25 -4.36 -2.15
C TRP A 32 -7.63 -3.67 -3.38
N ILE A 33 -6.34 -3.93 -3.62
CA ILE A 33 -5.59 -3.34 -4.72
C ILE A 33 -5.81 -4.07 -6.05
N ASN A 34 -6.43 -5.26 -6.02
CA ASN A 34 -6.68 -6.03 -7.23
C ASN A 34 -7.61 -5.27 -8.18
N GLY A 35 -7.14 -5.03 -9.41
CA GLY A 35 -7.84 -4.23 -10.42
C GLY A 35 -7.62 -2.72 -10.30
N GLN A 36 -6.85 -2.26 -9.31
CA GLN A 36 -6.42 -0.86 -9.25
C GLN A 36 -5.19 -0.61 -10.13
N THR A 37 -4.96 0.67 -10.47
CA THR A 37 -3.81 1.07 -11.29
C THR A 37 -2.56 1.07 -10.44
N CYS A 38 -1.48 0.48 -10.96
CA CYS A 38 -0.14 0.54 -10.37
C CYS A 38 0.82 1.32 -11.28
N GLY A 39 1.90 1.83 -10.69
CA GLY A 39 3.01 2.43 -11.41
C GLY A 39 4.06 1.40 -11.80
N ILE A 40 4.91 1.77 -12.75
CA ILE A 40 6.14 1.03 -13.08
C ILE A 40 7.32 1.98 -12.92
N VAL A 41 8.28 1.63 -12.07
CA VAL A 41 9.53 2.37 -11.86
C VAL A 41 10.68 1.36 -11.91
N ASP A 42 11.71 1.63 -12.69
CA ASP A 42 12.87 0.72 -12.86
C ASP A 42 12.49 -0.73 -13.16
N ASN A 43 11.50 -0.93 -14.04
CA ASN A 43 10.90 -2.24 -14.38
C ASN A 43 10.27 -3.00 -13.20
N GLN A 44 10.00 -2.33 -12.07
CA GLN A 44 9.30 -2.88 -10.93
C GLN A 44 7.89 -2.30 -10.83
N CYS A 45 6.93 -3.15 -10.45
CA CYS A 45 5.60 -2.71 -10.09
C CYS A 45 5.65 -1.98 -8.75
N VAL A 46 5.08 -0.77 -8.71
CA VAL A 46 5.02 0.06 -7.50
C VAL A 46 3.60 0.54 -7.26
N TYR A 47 3.26 0.78 -6.01
CA TYR A 47 1.93 1.22 -5.58
C TYR A 47 2.01 2.65 -5.08
N TYR A 48 1.07 3.50 -5.45
CA TYR A 48 1.07 4.89 -5.01
C TYR A 48 0.97 4.98 -3.48
N SER A 49 1.78 5.86 -2.89
CA SER A 49 1.82 6.05 -1.43
C SER A 49 0.46 6.39 -0.85
N GLU A 50 -0.31 7.23 -1.54
CA GLU A 50 -1.67 7.60 -1.13
C GLU A 50 -2.62 6.40 -1.04
N ASP A 51 -2.53 5.44 -1.96
CA ASP A 51 -3.35 4.23 -1.95
C ASP A 51 -2.98 3.32 -0.78
N VAL A 52 -1.68 3.12 -0.55
CA VAL A 52 -1.16 2.31 0.57
C VAL A 52 -1.55 2.95 1.90
N GLU A 53 -1.35 4.26 2.07
CA GLU A 53 -1.72 4.98 3.29
C GLU A 53 -3.24 4.97 3.53
N ARG A 54 -4.04 5.14 2.46
CA ARG A 54 -5.50 5.05 2.55
C ARG A 54 -5.92 3.68 3.03
N PHE A 55 -5.37 2.61 2.46
CA PHE A 55 -5.64 1.24 2.87
C PHE A 55 -5.30 1.01 4.34
N ILE A 56 -4.07 1.36 4.76
CA ILE A 56 -3.61 1.20 6.15
C ILE A 56 -4.56 1.91 7.10
N ARG A 57 -4.96 3.14 6.79
CA ARG A 57 -5.90 3.92 7.60
C ARG A 57 -7.28 3.26 7.68
N MET A 58 -7.76 2.64 6.60
CA MET A 58 -9.05 1.95 6.60
C MET A 58 -9.01 0.71 7.48
N VAL A 59 -8.04 -0.20 7.23
CA VAL A 59 -7.93 -1.46 7.98
C VAL A 59 -7.68 -1.23 9.47
N ARG A 60 -6.74 -0.34 9.83
CA ARG A 60 -6.43 -0.07 11.23
C ARG A 60 -7.54 0.68 11.97
N LYS A 61 -8.51 1.27 11.26
CA LYS A 61 -9.72 1.88 11.84
C LYS A 61 -10.95 0.95 11.78
N GLY A 62 -10.79 -0.28 11.29
CA GLY A 62 -11.91 -1.22 11.11
C GLY A 62 -12.93 -0.76 10.06
N ILE A 63 -12.53 0.10 9.13
CA ILE A 63 -13.38 0.54 8.02
C ILE A 63 -13.36 -0.56 6.95
N PRO A 64 -14.53 -1.01 6.46
CA PRO A 64 -14.61 -2.00 5.39
C PRO A 64 -13.78 -1.58 4.17
N THR A 65 -12.92 -2.48 3.69
CA THR A 65 -12.10 -2.29 2.47
C THR A 65 -12.73 -2.94 1.25
N TYR A 66 -13.99 -3.38 1.35
CA TYR A 66 -14.75 -3.95 0.25
C TYR A 66 -16.17 -3.40 0.31
N PHE A 67 -16.77 -3.23 -0.87
CA PHE A 67 -18.21 -3.02 -0.97
C PHE A 67 -18.86 -4.39 -0.77
N ASP A 68 -19.40 -4.64 0.42
CA ASP A 68 -20.42 -5.69 0.61
C ASP A 68 -21.75 -5.23 0.00
#